data_AF-A0A1V5PZN8-F1
#
_entry.id   AF-A0A1V5PZN8-F1
#
_cell.length_a   1.000
_cell.length_b   1.000
_cell.length_c   1.000
_cell.angle_alpha   90.00
_cell.angle_beta   90.00
_cell.angle_gamma   90.00
#
_symmetry.space_group_name_H-M   'P 1'
#
loop_
_entity.id
_entity.type
_entity.pdbx_description
1 polymer ?
#
loop_
_entity_poly.entity_id
_entity_poly.type
_entity_poly.pdbx_seq_one_letter_code
_entity_poly.pdbx_strand_id
1 'polypeptide(L)'
;MISVEKQEQIRRAYHVEEKSIREIARATRSSRRTVRKVLDTAEPQTYTLTHPRPAPVLGPYYPRIAALLEENERLPRKQHYTSRKIFTLLQQEGYSGAESTVRGYIGRLRRQEHHPAVYLPLEFEPGQYAQVDWGEAEVILAGEPVVVQVFTMRLCYSRRLFMRAYPAQKQEAFLEGHVAAFAYWQGVPHVLVYDNLKAAVFRVLAGRQRQEQERFVVFRSHYLFESRYCTPGAGHEKGGVEHSVGFGRRNFLVPLPRVNSYAELNALLLSACQADDQRQIAGQVHTIAAAWELERPHLLPLPQHAFDCARVQEVTLNPYSQVVFETNRYSVPTDRAQRQLVLKAYPFEVVILAGTEILARHPRSYGREQESLDPLHYLPLLTQRPGAFEHAKPLRQWRATWPPAYEQLLTRLQAQAPEGAGLREFIHILHLHRTAPADLVAAAIEAASCYPRISYDHVLLCLRQLQQPPVPTTPAALPAQTDLTHVGATPPDVQAYDRLLGG
;
A
#
# COMPACT_ATOMS: atom_id res chain seq x y z
N MET A 1 39.73 28.20 32.18
CA MET A 1 39.38 26.85 32.69
C MET A 1 40.51 25.92 32.27
N ILE A 2 41.06 25.07 33.15
CA ILE A 2 42.15 24.14 32.77
C ILE A 2 41.52 22.89 32.17
N SER A 3 41.96 22.48 30.96
CA SER A 3 41.49 21.26 30.30
C SER A 3 41.83 20.01 31.11
N VAL A 4 41.04 18.95 30.96
CA VAL A 4 41.24 17.67 31.67
C VAL A 4 42.64 17.11 31.38
N GLU A 5 43.08 17.15 30.12
CA GLU A 5 44.44 16.75 29.69
C GLU A 5 45.55 17.51 30.43
N LYS A 6 45.34 18.81 30.66
CA LYS A 6 46.32 19.64 31.37
C LYS A 6 46.30 19.37 32.88
N GLN A 7 45.18 18.91 33.44
CA GLN A 7 45.11 18.44 34.83
C GLN A 7 45.80 17.09 35.00
N GLU A 8 45.66 16.18 34.05
CA GLU A 8 46.38 14.90 34.00
C GLU A 8 47.89 15.13 33.98
N GLN A 9 48.38 16.00 33.09
CA GLN A 9 49.80 16.37 33.01
C GLN A 9 50.34 16.90 34.34
N ILE A 10 49.56 17.75 35.04
CA ILE A 10 49.93 18.29 36.35
C ILE A 10 50.01 17.17 37.40
N ARG A 11 49.04 16.25 37.44
CA ARG A 11 48.99 15.16 38.42
C ARG A 11 50.08 14.12 38.18
N ARG A 12 50.32 13.74 36.92
CA ARG A 12 51.39 12.82 36.54
C ARG A 12 52.77 13.39 36.89
N ALA A 13 52.99 14.67 36.59
CA ALA A 13 54.24 15.33 36.93
C ALA A 13 54.49 15.41 38.45
N TYR A 14 53.43 15.45 39.28
CA TYR A 14 53.57 15.51 40.74
C TYR A 14 53.66 14.13 41.40
N HIS A 15 52.78 13.19 41.04
CA HIS A 15 52.66 11.89 41.71
C HIS A 15 53.55 10.80 41.11
N VAL A 16 53.93 10.90 39.83
CA VAL A 16 54.74 9.87 39.14
C VAL A 16 56.16 10.37 38.91
N GLU A 17 56.31 11.62 38.48
CA GLU A 17 57.64 12.19 38.18
C GLU A 17 58.26 12.92 39.38
N GLU A 18 57.56 12.95 40.53
CA GLU A 18 57.97 13.59 41.81
C GLU A 18 58.47 15.05 41.68
N LYS A 19 58.03 15.77 40.63
CA LYS A 19 58.46 17.15 40.38
C LYS A 19 57.85 18.10 41.41
N SER A 20 58.62 19.13 41.76
CA SER A 20 58.13 20.14 42.69
C SER A 20 56.99 20.97 42.05
N ILE A 21 56.08 21.49 42.88
CA ILE A 21 54.99 22.39 42.43
C ILE A 21 55.53 23.59 41.62
N ARG A 22 56.76 24.03 41.90
CA ARG A 22 57.42 25.14 41.17
C ARG A 22 57.82 24.73 39.76
N GLU A 23 58.32 23.52 39.57
CA GLU A 23 58.70 22.97 38.26
C GLU A 23 57.46 22.69 37.42
N ILE A 24 56.43 22.10 38.02
CA ILE A 24 55.16 21.80 37.34
C ILE A 24 54.47 23.10 36.88
N ALA A 25 54.49 24.15 37.70
CA ALA A 25 53.94 25.46 37.33
C ALA A 25 54.66 26.09 36.13
N ARG A 26 55.99 25.93 36.04
CA ARG A 26 56.79 26.40 34.89
C ARG A 26 56.53 25.57 33.64
N ALA A 27 56.56 24.24 33.76
CA ALA A 27 56.37 23.31 32.65
C ALA A 27 54.97 23.42 32.03
N THR A 28 53.93 23.53 32.86
CA THR A 28 52.53 23.59 32.40
C THR A 28 52.02 25.00 32.17
N ARG A 29 52.88 26.03 32.34
CA ARG A 29 52.51 27.47 32.29
C ARG A 29 51.23 27.77 33.09
N SER A 30 51.13 27.19 34.28
CA SER A 30 49.96 27.33 35.17
C SER A 30 50.39 27.99 36.48
N SER A 31 49.51 28.79 37.09
CA SER A 31 49.82 29.39 38.39
C SER A 31 50.01 28.30 39.45
N ARG A 32 50.91 28.52 40.42
CA ARG A 32 51.12 27.57 41.53
C ARG A 32 49.83 27.32 42.33
N ARG A 33 48.95 28.31 42.42
CA ARG A 33 47.63 28.19 43.05
C ARG A 33 46.74 27.21 42.28
N THR A 34 46.81 27.21 40.95
CA THR A 34 46.04 26.29 40.11
C THR A 34 46.62 24.88 40.14
N VAL A 35 47.95 24.72 40.14
CA VAL A 35 48.61 23.42 40.34
C VAL A 35 48.20 22.80 41.67
N ARG A 36 48.31 23.56 42.78
CA ARG A 36 47.87 23.10 44.09
C ARG A 36 46.39 22.72 44.10
N LYS A 37 45.52 23.55 43.50
CA LYS A 37 44.08 23.26 43.39
C LYS A 37 43.80 21.94 42.64
N VAL A 38 44.54 21.65 41.57
CA VAL A 38 44.39 20.42 40.76
C VAL A 38 44.87 19.17 41.51
N LEU A 39 45.88 19.31 42.37
CA LEU A 39 46.37 18.22 43.22
C LEU A 39 45.45 17.96 44.42
N ASP A 40 44.83 19.00 44.96
CA ASP A 40 43.95 18.94 46.14
C ASP A 40 42.52 18.46 45.81
N THR A 41 42.17 18.40 44.52
CA THR A 41 40.86 17.95 44.06
C THR A 41 41.02 16.64 43.31
N ALA A 42 40.27 15.58 43.66
CA ALA A 42 40.34 14.28 42.99
C ALA A 42 39.69 14.27 41.59
N GLU A 43 38.60 15.01 41.41
CA GLU A 43 37.89 15.13 40.13
C GLU A 43 37.95 16.56 39.56
N PRO A 44 37.97 16.74 38.22
CA PRO A 44 37.90 18.06 37.62
C PRO A 44 36.57 18.74 37.98
N GLN A 45 36.61 19.78 38.81
CA GLN A 45 35.42 20.57 39.14
C GLN A 45 34.88 21.24 37.88
N THR A 46 33.70 20.80 37.43
CA THR A 46 32.91 21.53 36.45
C THR A 46 32.39 22.81 37.10
N TYR A 47 32.45 23.92 36.36
CA TYR A 47 31.87 25.18 36.82
C TYR A 47 30.36 25.00 37.01
N THR A 48 29.94 24.97 38.26
CA THR A 48 28.54 24.95 38.64
C THR A 48 28.21 26.33 39.18
N LEU A 49 27.21 26.99 38.61
CA LEU A 49 26.71 28.26 39.14
C LEU A 49 26.12 27.99 40.53
N THR A 50 26.75 28.52 41.59
CA THR A 50 26.24 28.44 42.97
C THR A 50 25.05 29.36 43.20
N HIS A 51 24.88 30.40 42.38
CA HIS A 51 23.74 31.30 42.43
C HIS A 51 23.11 31.49 41.04
N PRO A 52 21.76 31.52 40.94
CA PRO A 52 21.09 31.84 39.70
C PRO A 52 21.46 33.25 39.25
N ARG A 53 21.65 33.44 37.93
CA ARG A 53 21.92 34.77 37.36
C ARG A 53 20.78 35.73 37.72
N PRO A 54 21.07 36.97 38.16
CA PRO A 54 20.02 37.94 38.43
C PRO A 54 19.22 38.20 37.16
N ALA A 55 17.89 38.15 37.25
CA ALA A 55 16.96 38.45 36.17
C ALA A 55 16.24 39.77 36.45
N PRO A 56 16.92 40.93 36.36
CA PRO A 56 16.37 42.21 36.84
C PRO A 56 15.13 42.68 36.08
N VAL A 57 14.99 42.30 34.80
CA VAL A 57 13.86 42.73 33.94
C VAL A 57 12.70 41.73 33.95
N LEU A 58 12.98 40.42 33.94
CA LEU A 58 11.95 39.38 33.89
C LEU A 58 11.54 38.87 35.29
N GLY A 59 12.41 39.01 36.29
CA GLY A 59 12.22 38.54 37.65
C GLY A 59 10.91 38.99 38.30
N PRO A 60 10.54 40.28 38.22
CA PRO A 60 9.27 40.79 38.77
C PRO A 60 8.02 40.15 38.16
N TYR A 61 8.11 39.64 36.92
CA TYR A 61 7.00 39.06 36.17
C TYR A 61 6.92 37.52 36.27
N TYR A 62 7.83 36.86 37.01
CA TYR A 62 7.77 35.41 37.22
C TYR A 62 6.46 34.91 37.85
N PRO A 63 5.93 35.55 38.92
CA PRO A 63 4.66 35.12 39.52
C PRO A 63 3.49 35.23 38.54
N ARG A 64 3.51 36.26 37.67
CA ARG A 64 2.48 36.47 36.67
C ARG A 64 2.52 35.42 35.56
N ILE A 65 3.72 35.07 35.10
CA ILE A 65 3.90 33.97 34.13
C ILE A 65 3.42 32.65 34.71
N ALA A 66 3.71 32.37 35.99
CA ALA A 66 3.23 31.16 36.66
C ALA A 66 1.69 31.12 36.72
N ALA A 67 1.04 32.22 37.11
CA ALA A 67 -0.42 32.32 37.16
C ALA A 67 -1.07 32.11 35.78
N LEU A 68 -0.50 32.69 34.72
CA LEU A 68 -0.99 32.51 33.35
C LEU A 68 -0.79 31.06 32.85
N LEU A 69 0.26 30.38 33.29
CA LEU A 69 0.49 28.96 32.97
C LEU A 69 -0.47 28.04 33.75
N GLU A 70 -0.79 28.35 35.01
CA GLU A 70 -1.78 27.60 35.79
C GLU A 70 -3.20 27.77 35.22
N GLU A 71 -3.56 29.00 34.82
CA GLU A 71 -4.81 29.26 34.10
C GLU A 71 -4.86 28.48 32.78
N ASN A 72 -3.72 28.43 32.07
CA ASN A 72 -3.59 27.72 30.80
C ASN A 72 -3.96 26.23 30.91
N GLU A 73 -3.61 25.57 32.02
CA GLU A 73 -3.90 24.14 32.23
C GLU A 73 -5.40 23.86 32.36
N ARG A 74 -6.18 24.84 32.84
CA ARG A 74 -7.64 24.72 33.00
C ARG A 74 -8.41 25.01 31.70
N LEU A 75 -7.75 25.55 30.68
CA LEU A 75 -8.37 25.89 29.39
C LEU A 75 -8.41 24.70 28.42
N PRO A 76 -9.40 24.65 27.51
CA PRO A 76 -9.41 23.69 26.41
C PRO A 76 -8.13 23.81 25.56
N ARG A 77 -7.58 22.68 25.07
CA ARG A 77 -6.30 22.61 24.34
C ARG A 77 -6.17 23.61 23.17
N LYS A 78 -7.26 23.93 22.47
CA LYS A 78 -7.26 24.89 21.35
C LYS A 78 -7.20 26.36 21.79
N GLN A 79 -7.38 26.64 23.09
CA GLN A 79 -7.38 27.97 23.69
C GLN A 79 -6.17 28.20 24.60
N HIS A 80 -5.17 27.32 24.54
CA HIS A 80 -3.97 27.47 25.36
C HIS A 80 -3.17 28.72 24.95
N TYR A 81 -2.74 29.49 25.94
CA TYR A 81 -1.84 30.62 25.79
C TYR A 81 -0.52 30.19 25.13
N THR A 82 -0.21 30.82 24.00
CA THR A 82 1.10 30.71 23.38
C THR A 82 2.11 31.58 24.12
N SER A 83 3.40 31.24 24.05
CA SER A 83 4.47 32.08 24.65
C SER A 83 4.45 33.51 24.12
N ARG A 84 4.04 33.70 22.85
CA ARG A 84 3.81 35.02 22.26
C ARG A 84 2.63 35.75 22.90
N LYS A 85 1.51 35.05 23.14
CA LYS A 85 0.34 35.65 23.81
C LYS A 85 0.65 36.06 25.26
N ILE A 86 1.39 35.23 26.00
CA ILE A 86 1.87 35.55 27.35
C ILE A 86 2.76 36.80 27.30
N PHE A 87 3.68 36.89 26.34
CA PHE A 87 4.50 38.10 26.16
C PHE A 87 3.66 39.35 25.89
N THR A 88 2.66 39.29 25.00
CA THR A 88 1.78 40.44 24.73
C THR A 88 1.02 40.91 25.97
N LEU A 89 0.56 39.98 26.81
CA LEU A 89 -0.10 40.31 28.08
C LEU A 89 0.89 41.00 29.05
N LEU A 90 2.11 40.48 29.16
CA LEU A 90 3.14 41.10 30.00
C LEU A 90 3.53 42.50 29.50
N GLN A 91 3.58 42.72 28.18
CA GLN A 91 3.85 44.06 27.63
C GLN A 91 2.75 45.07 27.99
N GLN A 92 1.48 44.64 28.00
CA GLN A 92 0.36 45.48 28.45
C GLN A 92 0.46 45.83 29.94
N GLU A 93 1.09 44.96 30.73
CA GLU A 93 1.36 45.12 32.16
C GLU A 93 2.72 45.81 32.44
N GLY A 94 3.35 46.42 31.42
CA GLY A 94 4.55 47.25 31.58
C GLY A 94 5.90 46.55 31.38
N TYR A 95 5.91 45.30 30.89
CA TYR A 95 7.16 44.58 30.64
C TYR A 95 7.95 45.18 29.46
N SER A 96 9.18 45.62 29.73
CA SER A 96 10.08 46.27 28.76
C SER A 96 11.13 45.35 28.12
N GLY A 97 11.11 44.05 28.43
CA GLY A 97 12.07 43.09 27.89
C GLY A 97 11.68 42.48 26.54
N ALA A 98 12.57 41.65 25.99
CA ALA A 98 12.36 40.98 24.70
C ALA A 98 11.51 39.69 24.81
N GLU A 99 10.74 39.37 23.77
CA GLU A 99 9.94 38.14 23.67
C GLU A 99 10.78 36.87 23.84
N SER A 100 12.01 36.87 23.31
CA SER A 100 12.95 35.75 23.41
C SER A 100 13.27 35.37 24.86
N THR A 101 13.28 36.33 25.77
CA THR A 101 13.54 36.11 27.21
C THR A 101 12.35 35.40 27.87
N VAL A 102 11.12 35.84 27.58
CA VAL A 102 9.88 35.19 28.07
C VAL A 102 9.74 33.79 27.48
N ARG A 103 9.94 33.64 26.17
CA ARG A 103 9.92 32.35 25.47
C ARG A 103 10.97 31.39 26.02
N GLY A 104 12.19 31.88 26.27
CA GLY A 104 13.29 31.10 26.83
C GLY A 104 13.00 30.65 28.26
N TYR A 105 12.40 31.51 29.09
CA TYR A 105 12.00 31.17 30.45
C TYR A 105 10.87 30.14 30.49
N ILE A 106 9.79 30.33 29.71
CA ILE A 106 8.71 29.35 29.57
C ILE A 106 9.24 28.03 29.02
N GLY A 107 10.13 28.07 28.02
CA GLY A 107 10.77 26.88 27.47
C GLY A 107 11.70 26.18 28.47
N ARG A 108 12.25 26.89 29.46
CA ARG A 108 13.00 26.29 30.58
C ARG A 108 12.04 25.62 31.57
N LEU A 109 10.98 26.31 31.99
CA LEU A 109 9.96 25.76 32.88
C LEU A 109 9.34 24.50 32.29
N ARG A 110 8.88 24.56 31.04
CA ARG A 110 8.32 23.39 30.34
C ARG A 110 9.30 22.22 30.26
N ARG A 111 10.62 22.46 30.14
CA ARG A 111 11.64 21.40 30.16
C ARG A 111 11.93 20.86 31.56
N GLN A 112 11.70 21.65 32.60
CA GLN A 112 11.83 21.22 33.99
C GLN A 112 10.61 20.40 34.43
N GLU A 113 9.42 20.75 33.94
CA GLU A 113 8.15 20.05 34.20
C GLU A 113 7.96 18.83 33.29
N HIS A 114 8.42 18.88 32.03
CA HIS A 114 8.51 17.69 31.19
C HIS A 114 9.66 16.81 31.68
N HIS A 115 9.35 15.94 32.62
CA HIS A 115 10.12 14.72 32.79
C HIS A 115 10.05 13.92 31.48
N PRO A 116 11.18 13.43 30.96
CA PRO A 116 11.14 12.52 29.83
C PRO A 116 10.28 11.33 30.24
N ALA A 117 9.35 10.92 29.37
CA ALA A 117 8.59 9.71 29.61
C ALA A 117 9.57 8.55 29.79
N VAL A 118 9.50 7.91 30.96
CA VAL A 118 10.30 6.72 31.27
C VAL A 118 9.48 5.52 30.85
N TYR A 119 10.05 4.68 30.01
CA TYR A 119 9.39 3.49 29.48
C TYR A 119 10.01 2.24 30.11
N LEU A 120 9.19 1.22 30.34
CA LEU A 120 9.69 -0.08 30.75
C LEU A 120 10.32 -0.79 29.54
N PRO A 121 11.50 -1.42 29.68
CA PRO A 121 11.97 -2.37 28.68
C PRO A 121 11.01 -3.56 28.67
N LEU A 122 10.37 -3.81 27.52
CA LEU A 122 9.47 -4.94 27.33
C LEU A 122 10.17 -6.06 26.57
N GLU A 123 10.00 -7.28 27.06
CA GLU A 123 10.38 -8.52 26.42
C GLU A 123 9.11 -9.31 26.08
N PHE A 124 9.12 -10.02 24.96
CA PHE A 124 7.96 -10.72 24.42
C PHE A 124 8.34 -12.15 24.07
N GLU A 125 7.45 -13.10 24.31
CA GLU A 125 7.63 -14.49 23.89
C GLU A 125 7.51 -14.66 22.36
N PRO A 126 8.21 -15.64 21.76
CA PRO A 126 8.11 -15.92 20.33
C PRO A 126 6.67 -16.24 19.90
N GLY A 127 6.19 -15.57 18.85
CA GLY A 127 4.90 -15.83 18.20
C GLY A 127 3.71 -15.23 18.94
N GLN A 128 3.93 -14.72 20.16
CA GLN A 128 2.85 -14.31 21.04
C GLN A 128 2.23 -12.97 20.63
N TYR A 129 3.04 -11.98 20.29
CA TYR A 129 2.56 -10.61 20.05
C TYR A 129 3.01 -10.08 18.68
N ALA A 130 2.08 -9.43 17.98
CA ALA A 130 2.40 -8.55 16.87
C ALA A 130 1.67 -7.22 17.00
N GLN A 131 2.22 -6.19 16.40
CA GLN A 131 1.64 -4.85 16.42
C GLN A 131 1.22 -4.45 15.03
N VAL A 132 0.04 -3.85 14.94
CA VAL A 132 -0.57 -3.41 13.69
C VAL A 132 -0.70 -1.89 13.71
N ASP A 133 -0.28 -1.24 12.63
CA ASP A 133 -0.37 0.20 12.49
C ASP A 133 -0.65 0.61 11.04
N TRP A 134 -1.21 1.80 10.87
CA TRP A 134 -1.41 2.43 9.57
C TRP A 134 -0.50 3.66 9.44
N GLY A 135 -0.01 3.85 8.22
CA GLY A 135 0.77 5.01 7.83
C GLY A 135 0.31 5.62 6.53
N GLU A 136 0.82 6.81 6.26
CA GLU A 136 0.71 7.48 4.97
C GLU A 136 2.10 7.64 4.37
N ALA A 137 2.21 7.44 3.06
CA ALA A 137 3.43 7.67 2.31
C ALA A 137 3.12 8.25 0.93
N GLU A 138 4.03 9.05 0.41
CA GLU A 138 3.95 9.57 -0.96
C GLU A 138 4.74 8.68 -1.91
N VAL A 139 4.16 8.37 -3.07
CA VAL A 139 4.78 7.59 -4.15
C VAL A 139 4.43 8.21 -5.50
N ILE A 140 5.19 7.88 -6.54
CA ILE A 140 4.85 8.27 -7.91
C ILE A 140 4.19 7.06 -8.57
N LEU A 141 2.87 7.11 -8.74
CA LEU A 141 2.05 6.03 -9.30
C LEU A 141 1.59 6.43 -10.71
N ALA A 142 1.97 5.64 -11.72
CA ALA A 142 1.68 5.90 -13.13
C ALA A 142 2.05 7.33 -13.59
N GLY A 143 3.16 7.86 -13.04
CA GLY A 143 3.66 9.21 -13.34
C GLY A 143 3.15 10.32 -12.42
N GLU A 144 2.13 10.08 -11.61
CA GLU A 144 1.50 11.08 -10.75
C GLU A 144 1.88 10.90 -9.27
N PRO A 145 2.11 11.98 -8.50
CA PRO A 145 2.33 11.89 -7.06
C PRO A 145 1.03 11.55 -6.33
N VAL A 146 1.02 10.43 -5.60
CA VAL A 146 -0.15 9.92 -4.87
C VAL A 146 0.24 9.60 -3.43
N VAL A 147 -0.62 10.01 -2.49
CA VAL A 147 -0.54 9.58 -1.08
C VAL A 147 -1.20 8.21 -0.95
N VAL A 148 -0.42 7.19 -0.61
CA VAL A 148 -0.89 5.82 -0.37
C VAL A 148 -1.01 5.55 1.12
N GLN A 149 -1.93 4.65 1.45
CA GLN A 149 -2.18 4.18 2.81
C GLN A 149 -1.41 2.89 3.03
N VAL A 150 -0.48 2.88 3.99
CA VAL A 150 0.44 1.78 4.21
C VAL A 150 0.05 1.03 5.47
N PHE A 151 -0.39 -0.21 5.28
CA PHE A 151 -0.60 -1.17 6.36
C PHE A 151 0.76 -1.71 6.81
N THR A 152 0.98 -1.75 8.12
CA THR A 152 2.19 -2.34 8.69
C THR A 152 1.83 -3.30 9.81
N MET A 153 2.49 -4.47 9.82
CA MET A 153 2.41 -5.43 10.91
C MET A 153 3.81 -5.89 11.29
N ARG A 154 4.14 -5.86 12.58
CA ARG A 154 5.48 -6.21 13.07
C ARG A 154 5.37 -7.21 14.22
N LEU A 155 6.08 -8.32 14.12
CA LEU A 155 6.24 -9.29 15.22
C LEU A 155 7.04 -8.66 16.36
N CYS A 156 6.62 -8.87 17.60
CA CYS A 156 7.27 -8.26 18.76
C CYS A 156 8.59 -8.96 19.14
N TYR A 157 8.74 -10.26 18.90
CA TYR A 157 9.95 -11.02 19.24
C TYR A 157 11.02 -10.85 18.17
N SER A 158 10.83 -11.41 16.95
CA SER A 158 11.83 -11.33 15.86
C SER A 158 11.97 -9.94 15.25
N ARG A 159 11.01 -9.04 15.53
CA ARG A 159 10.92 -7.71 14.91
C ARG A 159 10.68 -7.73 13.41
N ARG A 160 10.39 -8.90 12.82
CA ARG A 160 10.09 -9.07 11.41
C ARG A 160 8.89 -8.22 11.01
N LEU A 161 9.05 -7.47 9.94
CA LEU A 161 8.09 -6.46 9.48
C LEU A 161 7.40 -6.95 8.21
N PHE A 162 6.12 -6.62 8.09
CA PHE A 162 5.34 -6.74 6.87
C PHE A 162 4.71 -5.39 6.54
N MET A 163 4.77 -4.99 5.27
CA MET A 163 4.19 -3.75 4.78
C MET A 163 3.43 -3.96 3.47
N ARG A 164 2.28 -3.31 3.34
CA ARG A 164 1.47 -3.32 2.13
C ARG A 164 0.75 -2.00 1.93
N ALA A 165 0.82 -1.45 0.73
CA ALA A 165 0.17 -0.21 0.33
C ALA A 165 -1.22 -0.45 -0.27
N TYR A 166 -2.14 0.45 0.05
CA TYR A 166 -3.53 0.45 -0.35
C TYR A 166 -3.99 1.87 -0.75
N PRO A 167 -5.07 2.00 -1.55
CA PRO A 167 -5.62 3.31 -1.89
C PRO A 167 -6.33 4.00 -0.73
N ALA A 168 -6.88 3.24 0.23
CA ALA A 168 -7.63 3.77 1.36
C ALA A 168 -7.59 2.85 2.59
N GLN A 169 -7.70 3.44 3.79
CA GLN A 169 -7.79 2.71 5.07
C GLN A 169 -9.22 2.19 5.35
N LYS A 170 -9.83 1.48 4.39
CA LYS A 170 -11.16 0.88 4.54
C LYS A 170 -11.06 -0.49 5.24
N GLN A 171 -12.18 -1.01 5.72
CA GLN A 171 -12.20 -2.28 6.47
C GLN A 171 -11.67 -3.45 5.63
N GLU A 172 -12.08 -3.56 4.38
CA GLU A 172 -11.62 -4.58 3.44
C GLU A 172 -10.09 -4.55 3.25
N ALA A 173 -9.47 -3.36 3.19
CA ALA A 173 -8.02 -3.21 3.09
C ALA A 173 -7.32 -3.57 4.39
N PHE A 174 -7.93 -3.25 5.53
CA PHE A 174 -7.45 -3.65 6.84
C PHE A 174 -7.45 -5.18 7.00
N LEU A 175 -8.54 -5.86 6.65
CA LEU A 175 -8.62 -7.32 6.71
C LEU A 175 -7.65 -7.97 5.73
N GLU A 176 -7.58 -7.50 4.47
CA GLU A 176 -6.64 -8.03 3.48
C GLU A 176 -5.18 -7.84 3.92
N GLY A 177 -4.86 -6.72 4.59
CA GLY A 177 -3.53 -6.48 5.17
C GLY A 177 -3.12 -7.57 6.16
N HIS A 178 -4.04 -8.03 7.00
CA HIS A 178 -3.79 -9.15 7.92
C HIS A 178 -3.64 -10.46 7.17
N VAL A 179 -4.55 -10.78 6.26
CA VAL A 179 -4.48 -12.02 5.46
C VAL A 179 -3.16 -12.11 4.71
N ALA A 180 -2.71 -11.01 4.10
CA ALA A 180 -1.44 -10.96 3.39
C ALA A 180 -0.23 -11.11 4.33
N ALA A 181 -0.27 -10.51 5.53
CA ALA A 181 0.78 -10.67 6.54
C ALA A 181 0.86 -12.12 7.05
N PHE A 182 -0.28 -12.73 7.35
CA PHE A 182 -0.35 -14.11 7.83
C PHE A 182 0.11 -15.09 6.75
N ALA A 183 -0.24 -14.84 5.48
CA ALA A 183 0.25 -15.63 4.35
C ALA A 183 1.78 -15.48 4.17
N TYR A 184 2.32 -14.27 4.35
CA TYR A 184 3.76 -14.02 4.29
C TYR A 184 4.54 -14.80 5.36
N TRP A 185 4.02 -14.86 6.58
CA TRP A 185 4.64 -15.59 7.69
C TRP A 185 4.27 -17.07 7.74
N GLN A 186 3.29 -17.51 6.95
CA GLN A 186 2.67 -18.83 7.01
C GLN A 186 2.15 -19.18 8.41
N GLY A 187 1.65 -18.19 9.14
CA GLY A 187 1.17 -18.34 10.51
C GLY A 187 0.55 -17.06 11.07
N VAL A 188 -0.13 -17.20 12.19
CA VAL A 188 -0.87 -16.11 12.86
C VAL A 188 -0.30 -15.88 14.27
N PRO A 189 0.04 -14.64 14.65
CA PRO A 189 0.43 -14.34 16.03
C PRO A 189 -0.75 -14.51 16.99
N HIS A 190 -0.49 -14.95 18.23
CA HIS A 190 -1.55 -15.19 19.22
C HIS A 190 -2.30 -13.91 19.60
N VAL A 191 -1.61 -12.78 19.71
CA VAL A 191 -2.19 -11.50 20.13
C VAL A 191 -1.77 -10.39 19.17
N LEU A 192 -2.77 -9.71 18.61
CA LEU A 192 -2.58 -8.53 17.77
C LEU A 192 -2.89 -7.26 18.54
N VAL A 193 -1.91 -6.36 18.60
CA VAL A 193 -2.00 -5.09 19.31
C VAL A 193 -2.31 -3.97 18.32
N TYR A 194 -3.38 -3.24 18.59
CA TYR A 194 -3.87 -2.15 17.76
C TYR A 194 -3.78 -0.80 18.48
N ASP A 195 -3.47 0.27 17.73
CA ASP A 195 -3.90 1.62 18.14
C ASP A 195 -5.41 1.77 17.93
N ASN A 196 -6.04 2.82 18.48
CA ASN A 196 -7.50 3.02 18.41
C ASN A 196 -8.03 3.24 16.97
N LEU A 197 -8.02 2.19 16.16
CA LEU A 197 -8.34 2.16 14.74
C LEU A 197 -9.83 1.97 14.54
N LYS A 198 -10.49 2.96 13.92
CA LYS A 198 -11.92 2.91 13.58
C LYS A 198 -12.28 1.74 12.65
N ALA A 199 -11.32 1.20 11.90
CA ALA A 199 -11.54 0.05 11.01
C ALA A 199 -11.84 -1.27 11.75
N ALA A 200 -11.33 -1.42 12.98
CA ALA A 200 -11.60 -2.58 13.84
C ALA A 200 -12.66 -2.27 14.93
N VAL A 201 -12.72 -1.00 15.37
CA VAL A 201 -13.53 -0.57 16.51
C VAL A 201 -14.79 0.17 16.04
N PHE A 202 -15.96 -0.39 16.36
CA PHE A 202 -17.27 0.26 16.18
C PHE A 202 -17.50 1.34 17.25
N ARG A 203 -17.19 1.03 18.52
CA ARG A 203 -17.34 1.98 19.64
C ARG A 203 -16.24 1.79 20.69
N VAL A 204 -15.71 2.91 21.18
CA VAL A 204 -14.74 2.94 22.29
C VAL A 204 -15.50 2.97 23.62
N LEU A 205 -15.26 1.99 24.50
CA LEU A 205 -15.78 1.92 25.88
C LEU A 205 -14.67 2.30 26.89
N ALA A 206 -14.99 2.32 28.19
CA ALA A 206 -14.03 2.68 29.24
C ALA A 206 -12.80 1.75 29.26
N GLY A 207 -11.61 2.32 29.48
CA GLY A 207 -10.35 1.57 29.55
C GLY A 207 -9.94 0.94 28.21
N ARG A 208 -9.65 -0.38 28.23
CA ARG A 208 -9.22 -1.17 27.05
C ARG A 208 -10.37 -1.85 26.30
N GLN A 209 -11.59 -1.80 26.83
CA GLN A 209 -12.75 -2.50 26.25
C GLN A 209 -13.26 -1.78 25.01
N ARG A 210 -13.60 -2.54 23.96
CA ARG A 210 -14.09 -2.01 22.68
C ARG A 210 -15.28 -2.84 22.21
N GLN A 211 -16.24 -2.18 21.57
CA GLN A 211 -17.21 -2.87 20.72
C GLN A 211 -16.60 -2.96 19.33
N GLU A 212 -16.25 -4.17 18.91
CA GLU A 212 -15.68 -4.46 17.60
C GLU A 212 -16.78 -4.52 16.53
N GLN A 213 -16.40 -4.32 15.28
CA GLN A 213 -17.32 -4.55 14.17
C GLN A 213 -17.55 -6.05 13.99
N GLU A 214 -18.79 -6.46 13.70
CA GLU A 214 -19.17 -7.88 13.57
C GLU A 214 -18.26 -8.64 12.60
N ARG A 215 -17.97 -8.05 11.43
CA ARG A 215 -17.06 -8.64 10.45
C ARG A 215 -15.66 -8.89 10.99
N PHE A 216 -15.15 -8.01 11.86
CA PHE A 216 -13.85 -8.20 12.50
C PHE A 216 -13.88 -9.32 13.55
N VAL A 217 -15.00 -9.51 14.24
CA VAL A 217 -15.18 -10.65 15.15
C VAL A 217 -15.18 -11.98 14.38
N VAL A 218 -15.89 -12.04 13.24
CA VAL A 218 -15.87 -13.24 12.37
C VAL A 218 -14.47 -13.49 11.80
N PHE A 219 -13.77 -12.43 11.41
CA PHE A 219 -12.37 -12.51 10.98
C PHE A 219 -11.47 -13.07 12.08
N ARG A 220 -11.60 -12.55 13.30
CA ARG A 220 -10.87 -13.03 14.47
C ARG A 220 -11.18 -14.49 14.78
N SER A 221 -12.45 -14.91 14.70
CA SER A 221 -12.82 -16.31 14.92
C SER A 221 -12.30 -17.25 13.83
N HIS A 222 -12.06 -16.75 12.62
CA HIS A 222 -11.49 -17.53 11.52
C HIS A 222 -10.00 -17.81 11.70
N TYR A 223 -9.25 -16.84 12.25
CA TYR A 223 -7.80 -16.93 12.46
C TYR A 223 -7.37 -17.19 13.91
N LEU A 224 -8.31 -17.18 14.86
CA LEU A 224 -8.16 -17.55 16.27
C LEU A 224 -7.13 -16.71 17.08
N PHE A 225 -6.82 -15.49 16.66
CA PHE A 225 -5.99 -14.56 17.43
C PHE A 225 -6.80 -13.75 18.45
N GLU A 226 -6.15 -13.15 19.44
CA GLU A 226 -6.73 -12.19 20.37
C GLU A 226 -6.44 -10.75 19.94
N SER A 227 -7.40 -9.84 20.12
CA SER A 227 -7.23 -8.41 19.86
C SER A 227 -6.95 -7.65 21.16
N ARG A 228 -5.84 -6.89 21.20
CA ARG A 228 -5.49 -6.03 22.32
C ARG A 228 -5.41 -4.58 21.87
N TYR A 229 -6.20 -3.71 22.51
CA TYR A 229 -6.19 -2.27 22.22
C TYR A 229 -5.35 -1.49 23.24
N CYS A 230 -4.63 -0.48 22.77
CA CYS A 230 -3.94 0.48 23.64
C CYS A 230 -4.93 1.50 24.23
N THR A 231 -4.67 1.94 25.45
CA THR A 231 -5.44 3.02 26.08
C THR A 231 -5.32 4.32 25.26
N PRO A 232 -6.42 5.06 25.00
CA PRO A 232 -6.36 6.29 24.20
C PRO A 232 -5.38 7.31 24.80
N GLY A 233 -4.44 7.80 24.00
CA GLY A 233 -3.41 8.74 24.46
C GLY A 233 -2.23 8.08 25.20
N ALA A 234 -2.23 6.76 25.39
CA ALA A 234 -1.17 6.02 26.06
C ALA A 234 -0.30 5.22 25.07
N GLY A 235 0.25 5.89 24.06
CA GLY A 235 1.16 5.25 23.08
C GLY A 235 2.39 4.59 23.71
N HIS A 236 2.72 4.95 24.95
CA HIS A 236 3.82 4.38 25.74
C HIS A 236 3.60 2.93 26.18
N GLU A 237 2.36 2.42 26.17
CA GLU A 237 2.08 1.00 26.40
C GLU A 237 2.63 0.10 25.29
N LYS A 238 2.93 0.68 24.12
CA LYS A 238 3.67 0.02 23.04
C LYS A 238 5.17 0.12 23.33
N GLY A 239 5.64 -0.58 24.36
CA GLY A 239 7.06 -0.56 24.71
C GLY A 239 7.93 -1.01 23.52
N GLY A 240 8.98 -0.24 23.26
CA GLY A 240 10.05 -0.60 22.33
C GLY A 240 9.76 -0.40 20.84
N VAL A 241 8.90 0.54 20.47
CA VAL A 241 8.57 0.77 19.05
C VAL A 241 9.19 2.08 18.58
N GLU A 242 10.34 1.97 17.93
CA GLU A 242 10.59 2.84 16.78
C GLU A 242 9.38 2.77 15.86
N HIS A 243 8.74 3.90 15.53
CA HIS A 243 7.62 3.97 14.60
C HIS A 243 7.86 3.07 13.38
N SER A 244 7.29 1.86 13.31
CA SER A 244 7.53 0.90 12.21
C SER A 244 7.15 1.51 10.86
N VAL A 245 6.06 2.29 10.85
CA VAL A 245 5.66 3.14 9.72
C VAL A 245 6.77 4.17 9.39
N GLY A 246 7.30 4.85 10.40
CA GLY A 246 8.38 5.83 10.23
C GLY A 246 9.70 5.22 9.74
N PHE A 247 10.02 4.01 10.18
CA PHE A 247 11.14 3.22 9.68
C PHE A 247 10.92 2.80 8.23
N GLY A 248 9.78 2.18 7.92
CA GLY A 248 9.44 1.73 6.57
C GLY A 248 9.42 2.87 5.55
N ARG A 249 8.87 4.03 5.90
CA ARG A 249 8.91 5.22 5.04
C ARG A 249 10.34 5.64 4.70
N ARG A 250 11.21 5.74 5.71
CA ARG A 250 12.58 6.22 5.54
C ARG A 250 13.50 5.23 4.83
N ASN A 251 13.26 3.93 4.99
CA ASN A 251 14.17 2.89 4.48
C ASN A 251 13.65 2.22 3.20
N PHE A 252 12.33 2.11 3.01
CA PHE A 252 11.75 1.36 1.89
C PHE A 252 11.10 2.26 0.83
N LEU A 253 10.73 3.49 1.19
CA LEU A 253 10.01 4.43 0.30
C LEU A 253 10.83 5.69 0.00
N VAL A 254 12.12 5.69 0.33
CA VAL A 254 13.07 6.75 -0.01
C VAL A 254 14.24 6.13 -0.78
N PRO A 255 14.58 6.64 -1.98
CA PRO A 255 13.87 7.69 -2.73
C PRO A 255 12.43 7.30 -3.09
N LEU A 256 11.57 8.28 -3.42
CA LEU A 256 10.16 8.02 -3.73
C LEU A 256 10.07 6.99 -4.87
N PRO A 257 9.39 5.85 -4.65
CA PRO A 257 9.28 4.82 -5.68
C PRO A 257 8.43 5.32 -6.84
N ARG A 258 8.87 5.00 -8.05
CA ARG A 258 8.16 5.24 -9.31
C ARG A 258 7.66 3.89 -9.83
N VAL A 259 6.36 3.71 -9.82
CA VAL A 259 5.70 2.44 -10.11
C VAL A 259 4.46 2.68 -10.96
N ASN A 260 4.04 1.70 -11.75
CA ASN A 260 2.87 1.80 -12.61
C ASN A 260 1.60 1.27 -11.93
N SER A 261 1.73 0.50 -10.84
CA SER A 261 0.58 -0.10 -10.14
C SER A 261 0.84 -0.34 -8.65
N TYR A 262 -0.24 -0.54 -7.89
CA TYR A 262 -0.17 -1.01 -6.50
C TYR A 262 0.43 -2.42 -6.40
N ALA A 263 0.24 -3.28 -7.40
CA ALA A 263 0.83 -4.60 -7.41
C ALA A 263 2.37 -4.53 -7.43
N GLU A 264 2.90 -3.66 -8.30
CA GLU A 264 4.34 -3.38 -8.38
C GLU A 264 4.87 -2.76 -7.08
N LEU A 265 4.18 -1.75 -6.52
CA LEU A 265 4.55 -1.14 -5.24
C LEU A 265 4.59 -2.18 -4.10
N ASN A 266 3.60 -3.06 -4.05
CA ASN A 266 3.50 -4.08 -3.01
C ASN A 266 4.57 -5.17 -3.17
N ALA A 267 4.97 -5.50 -4.41
CA ALA A 267 6.10 -6.39 -4.65
C ALA A 267 7.42 -5.77 -4.16
N LEU A 268 7.65 -4.47 -4.42
CA LEU A 268 8.81 -3.74 -3.91
C LEU A 268 8.85 -3.71 -2.38
N LEU A 269 7.72 -3.38 -1.73
CA LEU A 269 7.61 -3.35 -0.27
C LEU A 269 7.86 -4.73 0.34
N LEU A 270 7.33 -5.80 -0.26
CA LEU A 270 7.56 -7.16 0.22
C LEU A 270 9.04 -7.56 0.11
N SER A 271 9.67 -7.25 -1.03
CA SER A 271 11.11 -7.47 -1.23
C SER A 271 11.96 -6.70 -0.21
N ALA A 272 11.59 -5.44 0.08
CA ALA A 272 12.27 -4.64 1.09
C ALA A 272 12.10 -5.22 2.51
N CYS A 273 10.93 -5.76 2.85
CA CYS A 273 10.71 -6.47 4.11
C CYS A 273 11.59 -7.72 4.24
N GLN A 274 11.76 -8.48 3.14
CA GLN A 274 12.64 -9.65 3.11
C GLN A 274 14.12 -9.26 3.21
N ALA A 275 14.53 -8.16 2.58
CA ALA A 275 15.89 -7.66 2.68
C ALA A 275 16.24 -7.19 4.10
N ASP A 276 15.25 -6.65 4.85
CA ASP A 276 15.42 -6.23 6.24
C ASP A 276 15.70 -7.42 7.18
N ASP A 277 15.38 -8.66 6.79
CA ASP A 277 15.63 -9.85 7.62
C ASP A 277 17.12 -10.03 7.98
N GLN A 278 18.04 -9.47 7.17
CA GLN A 278 19.49 -9.53 7.44
C GLN A 278 19.96 -8.58 8.54
N ARG A 279 19.12 -7.62 8.94
CA ARG A 279 19.51 -6.61 9.93
C ARG A 279 19.54 -7.21 11.33
N GLN A 280 20.56 -6.82 12.10
CA GLN A 280 20.59 -7.02 13.54
C GLN A 280 20.19 -5.73 14.25
N ILE A 281 19.17 -5.80 15.09
CA ILE A 281 18.68 -4.64 15.84
C ILE A 281 19.54 -4.44 17.09
N ALA A 282 19.88 -3.18 17.39
CA ALA A 282 20.64 -2.85 18.58
C ALA A 282 19.95 -3.38 19.84
N GLY A 283 20.69 -4.12 20.67
CA GLY A 283 20.17 -4.79 21.86
C GLY A 283 19.62 -6.20 21.63
N GLN A 284 19.61 -6.70 20.39
CA GLN A 284 19.27 -8.10 20.09
C GLN A 284 20.51 -8.92 19.74
N VAL A 285 20.51 -10.18 20.20
CA VAL A 285 21.61 -11.13 19.94
C VAL A 285 21.57 -11.68 18.51
N HIS A 286 20.37 -11.85 17.96
CA HIS A 286 20.14 -12.44 16.65
C HIS A 286 19.79 -11.39 15.60
N THR A 287 20.04 -11.71 14.33
CA THR A 287 19.42 -11.01 13.20
C THR A 287 17.91 -11.27 13.20
N ILE A 288 17.15 -10.44 12.49
CA ILE A 288 15.70 -10.63 12.34
C ILE A 288 15.40 -12.02 11.74
N ALA A 289 16.17 -12.46 10.74
CA ALA A 289 16.05 -13.79 10.14
C ALA A 289 16.27 -14.93 11.15
N ALA A 290 17.33 -14.84 11.95
CA ALA A 290 17.66 -15.87 12.93
C ALA A 290 16.62 -15.94 14.07
N ALA A 291 16.15 -14.77 14.55
CA ALA A 291 15.07 -14.72 15.52
C ALA A 291 13.72 -15.21 14.93
N TRP A 292 13.48 -14.96 13.63
CA TRP A 292 12.30 -15.44 12.93
C TRP A 292 12.24 -16.97 12.84
N GLU A 293 13.35 -17.66 12.58
CA GLU A 293 13.35 -19.14 12.54
C GLU A 293 13.02 -19.75 13.91
N LEU A 294 13.38 -19.07 15.01
CA LEU A 294 12.97 -19.45 16.37
C LEU A 294 11.48 -19.13 16.62
N GLU A 295 10.97 -18.06 16.02
CA GLU A 295 9.60 -17.59 16.21
C GLU A 295 8.54 -18.36 15.40
N ARG A 296 8.84 -18.68 14.13
CA ARG A 296 7.92 -19.35 13.19
C ARG A 296 7.16 -20.54 13.79
N PRO A 297 7.80 -21.50 14.50
CA PRO A 297 7.08 -22.68 15.01
C PRO A 297 6.07 -22.37 16.14
N HIS A 298 6.11 -21.16 16.71
CA HIS A 298 5.23 -20.75 17.82
C HIS A 298 3.96 -20.01 17.35
N LEU A 299 3.86 -19.70 16.05
CA LEU A 299 2.67 -19.09 15.47
C LEU A 299 1.51 -20.10 15.39
N LEU A 300 0.29 -19.58 15.47
CA LEU A 300 -0.91 -20.36 15.17
C LEU A 300 -0.94 -20.76 13.69
N PRO A 301 -1.47 -21.95 13.34
CA PRO A 301 -1.54 -22.42 11.97
C PRO A 301 -2.54 -21.60 11.15
N LEU A 302 -2.31 -21.53 9.84
CA LEU A 302 -3.28 -20.94 8.92
C LEU A 302 -4.49 -21.87 8.71
N PRO A 303 -5.71 -21.31 8.59
CA PRO A 303 -6.87 -22.07 8.14
C PRO A 303 -6.70 -22.52 6.69
N GLN A 304 -7.42 -23.59 6.30
CA GLN A 304 -7.37 -24.15 4.93
C GLN A 304 -7.76 -23.14 3.84
N HIS A 305 -8.71 -22.24 4.15
CA HIS A 305 -9.18 -21.22 3.23
C HIS A 305 -8.91 -19.84 3.80
N ALA A 306 -8.42 -18.93 2.95
CA ALA A 306 -8.28 -17.53 3.31
C ALA A 306 -9.66 -16.90 3.57
N PHE A 307 -9.71 -15.96 4.51
CA PHE A 307 -10.94 -15.22 4.79
C PHE A 307 -11.31 -14.30 3.62
N ASP A 308 -12.57 -14.34 3.18
CA ASP A 308 -13.06 -13.43 2.14
C ASP A 308 -13.14 -12.00 2.70
N CYS A 309 -12.21 -11.13 2.31
CA CYS A 309 -12.11 -9.77 2.86
C CYS A 309 -13.11 -8.79 2.22
N ALA A 310 -13.89 -9.21 1.22
CA ALA A 310 -14.79 -8.31 0.49
C ALA A 310 -15.91 -7.73 1.35
N ARG A 311 -16.17 -6.44 1.17
CA ARG A 311 -17.44 -5.86 1.59
C ARG A 311 -18.54 -6.33 0.64
N VAL A 312 -19.50 -7.06 1.17
CA VAL A 312 -20.64 -7.59 0.41
C VAL A 312 -21.80 -6.61 0.51
N GLN A 313 -22.43 -6.29 -0.62
CA GLN A 313 -23.60 -5.43 -0.68
C GLN A 313 -24.55 -5.89 -1.79
N GLU A 314 -25.84 -5.91 -1.49
CA GLU A 314 -26.87 -6.07 -2.53
C GLU A 314 -26.99 -4.80 -3.34
N VAL A 315 -26.97 -4.94 -4.67
CA VAL A 315 -27.05 -3.84 -5.62
C VAL A 315 -28.13 -4.09 -6.65
N THR A 316 -28.76 -3.00 -7.10
CA THR A 316 -29.78 -3.05 -8.15
C THR A 316 -29.20 -2.54 -9.46
N LEU A 317 -29.49 -3.25 -10.54
CA LEU A 317 -29.07 -2.87 -11.87
C LEU A 317 -29.92 -1.69 -12.39
N ASN A 318 -29.28 -0.67 -12.95
CA ASN A 318 -29.96 0.42 -13.61
C ASN A 318 -30.31 0.08 -15.09
N PRO A 319 -31.14 0.89 -15.78
CA PRO A 319 -31.49 0.65 -17.19
C PRO A 319 -30.33 0.65 -18.18
N TYR A 320 -29.15 1.14 -17.77
CA TYR A 320 -27.92 1.15 -18.58
C TYR A 320 -27.03 -0.08 -18.32
N SER A 321 -27.56 -1.11 -17.65
CA SER A 321 -26.81 -2.30 -17.25
C SER A 321 -25.58 -1.96 -16.40
N GLN A 322 -25.78 -1.10 -15.40
CA GLN A 322 -24.72 -0.72 -14.45
C GLN A 322 -25.20 -0.84 -13.00
N VAL A 323 -24.26 -1.11 -12.11
CA VAL A 323 -24.45 -1.06 -10.66
C VAL A 323 -23.66 0.12 -10.08
N VAL A 324 -24.17 0.71 -8.99
CA VAL A 324 -23.54 1.84 -8.32
C VAL A 324 -22.94 1.39 -6.99
N PHE A 325 -21.67 1.72 -6.77
CA PHE A 325 -20.98 1.49 -5.50
C PHE A 325 -20.08 2.68 -5.14
N GLU A 326 -20.26 3.23 -3.94
CA GLU A 326 -19.56 4.44 -3.46
C GLU A 326 -19.57 5.60 -4.49
N THR A 327 -20.74 5.87 -5.11
CA THR A 327 -20.97 6.85 -6.20
C THR A 327 -20.44 6.47 -7.60
N ASN A 328 -19.62 5.44 -7.71
CA ASN A 328 -19.03 4.98 -8.97
C ASN A 328 -19.92 3.95 -9.67
N ARG A 329 -19.88 3.89 -11.00
CA ARG A 329 -20.70 3.00 -11.83
C ARG A 329 -19.85 1.92 -12.48
N TYR A 330 -20.32 0.69 -12.42
CA TYR A 330 -19.65 -0.49 -12.99
C TYR A 330 -20.62 -1.20 -13.94
N SER A 331 -20.21 -1.48 -15.18
CA SER A 331 -21.09 -2.16 -16.14
C SER A 331 -21.27 -3.65 -15.83
N VAL A 332 -22.36 -4.23 -16.28
CA VAL A 332 -22.67 -5.67 -16.16
C VAL A 332 -23.08 -6.18 -17.54
N PRO A 333 -22.70 -7.42 -17.94
CA PRO A 333 -23.12 -8.00 -19.21
C PRO A 333 -24.63 -7.95 -19.41
N THR A 334 -25.05 -7.33 -20.52
CA THR A 334 -26.47 -7.09 -20.84
C THR A 334 -27.28 -8.38 -21.06
N ASP A 335 -26.62 -9.48 -21.44
CA ASP A 335 -27.20 -10.81 -21.67
C ASP A 335 -27.39 -11.63 -20.40
N ARG A 336 -26.71 -11.27 -19.30
CA ARG A 336 -26.75 -11.97 -18.00
C ARG A 336 -27.27 -11.10 -16.84
N ALA A 337 -27.73 -9.90 -17.16
CA ALA A 337 -28.22 -8.91 -16.22
C ALA A 337 -29.49 -9.38 -15.47
N GLN A 338 -29.45 -9.33 -14.14
CA GLN A 338 -30.61 -9.54 -13.26
C GLN A 338 -30.92 -8.27 -12.47
N ARG A 339 -32.16 -8.11 -12.00
CA ARG A 339 -32.58 -6.90 -11.28
C ARG A 339 -31.85 -6.72 -9.95
N GLN A 340 -31.61 -7.82 -9.23
CA GLN A 340 -30.85 -7.83 -7.97
C GLN A 340 -29.57 -8.63 -8.18
N LEU A 341 -28.44 -8.05 -7.76
CA LEU A 341 -27.12 -8.63 -7.86
C LEU A 341 -26.38 -8.45 -6.53
N VAL A 342 -25.34 -9.24 -6.32
CA VAL A 342 -24.46 -9.09 -5.16
C VAL A 342 -23.13 -8.51 -5.62
N LEU A 343 -22.70 -7.44 -4.99
CA LEU A 343 -21.42 -6.80 -5.23
C LEU A 343 -20.47 -7.13 -4.07
N LYS A 344 -19.30 -7.69 -4.41
CA LYS A 344 -18.17 -7.89 -3.53
C LYS A 344 -17.10 -6.84 -3.83
N ALA A 345 -16.89 -5.91 -2.92
CA ALA A 345 -15.86 -4.87 -3.04
C ALA A 345 -14.60 -5.27 -2.26
N TYR A 346 -13.52 -5.48 -3.01
CA TYR A 346 -12.17 -5.66 -2.49
C TYR A 346 -11.42 -4.31 -2.54
N PRO A 347 -10.23 -4.20 -1.93
CA PRO A 347 -9.42 -2.98 -1.98
C PRO A 347 -9.03 -2.54 -3.40
N PHE A 348 -8.77 -3.47 -4.32
CA PHE A 348 -8.30 -3.15 -5.68
C PHE A 348 -9.31 -3.47 -6.78
N GLU A 349 -10.34 -4.27 -6.48
CA GLU A 349 -11.32 -4.71 -7.46
C GLU A 349 -12.74 -4.76 -6.89
N VAL A 350 -13.72 -4.79 -7.80
CA VAL A 350 -15.13 -5.00 -7.53
C VAL A 350 -15.59 -6.18 -8.37
N VAL A 351 -16.20 -7.17 -7.72
CA VAL A 351 -16.75 -8.37 -8.35
C VAL A 351 -18.27 -8.34 -8.23
N ILE A 352 -18.97 -8.52 -9.34
CA ILE A 352 -20.43 -8.49 -9.41
C ILE A 352 -20.92 -9.91 -9.70
N LEU A 353 -21.85 -10.39 -8.89
CA LEU A 353 -22.35 -11.76 -8.93
C LEU A 353 -23.87 -11.82 -9.06
N ALA A 354 -24.35 -12.85 -9.76
CA ALA A 354 -25.74 -13.32 -9.71
C ALA A 354 -25.76 -14.67 -8.99
N GLY A 355 -26.22 -14.68 -7.74
CA GLY A 355 -26.08 -15.86 -6.87
C GLY A 355 -24.60 -16.20 -6.65
N THR A 356 -24.15 -17.34 -7.19
CA THR A 356 -22.75 -17.80 -7.10
C THR A 356 -21.94 -17.54 -8.38
N GLU A 357 -22.58 -17.13 -9.48
CA GLU A 357 -21.92 -16.89 -10.76
C GLU A 357 -21.33 -15.47 -10.80
N ILE A 358 -20.06 -15.35 -11.21
CA ILE A 358 -19.40 -14.06 -11.40
C ILE A 358 -19.78 -13.51 -12.78
N LEU A 359 -20.46 -12.37 -12.80
CA LEU A 359 -20.86 -11.70 -14.04
C LEU A 359 -19.79 -10.74 -14.57
N ALA A 360 -19.13 -10.01 -13.66
CA ALA A 360 -18.18 -8.98 -14.04
C ALA A 360 -17.12 -8.75 -12.96
N ARG A 361 -15.93 -8.32 -13.38
CA ARG A 361 -14.84 -7.86 -12.52
C ARG A 361 -14.33 -6.51 -13.03
N HIS A 362 -14.16 -5.55 -12.13
CA HIS A 362 -13.67 -4.22 -12.46
C HIS A 362 -12.59 -3.77 -11.49
N PRO A 363 -11.58 -3.01 -11.94
CA PRO A 363 -10.73 -2.24 -11.03
C PRO A 363 -11.59 -1.29 -10.19
N ARG A 364 -11.35 -1.25 -8.87
CA ARG A 364 -12.13 -0.41 -7.97
C ARG A 364 -11.71 1.04 -8.10
N SER A 365 -12.69 1.93 -8.26
CA SER A 365 -12.48 3.37 -8.18
C SER A 365 -12.78 3.92 -6.78
N TYR A 366 -11.86 4.75 -6.26
CA TYR A 366 -12.02 5.53 -5.04
C TYR A 366 -12.35 7.00 -5.30
N GLY A 367 -12.46 7.40 -6.57
CA GLY A 367 -12.93 8.71 -6.97
C GLY A 367 -14.44 8.87 -6.74
N ARG A 368 -14.99 9.99 -7.22
CA ARG A 368 -16.44 10.25 -7.21
C ARG A 368 -16.99 10.21 -8.62
N GLU A 369 -18.16 9.59 -8.77
CA GLU A 369 -18.93 9.56 -10.03
C GLU A 369 -18.15 9.05 -11.25
N GLN A 370 -17.16 8.18 -11.01
CA GLN A 370 -16.39 7.55 -12.07
C GLN A 370 -17.17 6.38 -12.68
N GLU A 371 -16.89 6.07 -13.94
CA GLU A 371 -17.54 4.98 -14.67
C GLU A 371 -16.49 3.99 -15.18
N SER A 372 -16.59 2.74 -14.75
CA SER A 372 -15.83 1.62 -15.30
C SER A 372 -16.75 0.82 -16.22
N LEU A 373 -16.63 1.08 -17.52
CA LEU A 373 -17.49 0.48 -18.54
C LEU A 373 -16.67 -0.48 -19.39
N ASP A 374 -16.91 -1.78 -19.21
CA ASP A 374 -16.41 -2.79 -20.15
C ASP A 374 -17.27 -2.75 -21.43
N PRO A 375 -16.68 -2.49 -22.62
CA PRO A 375 -17.39 -2.49 -23.88
C PRO A 375 -18.00 -3.86 -24.24
N LEU A 376 -17.38 -4.96 -23.81
CA LEU A 376 -17.83 -6.33 -24.11
C LEU A 376 -19.20 -6.63 -23.48
N HIS A 377 -19.51 -5.99 -22.34
CA HIS A 377 -20.81 -6.12 -21.67
C HIS A 377 -21.99 -5.65 -22.53
N TYR A 378 -21.75 -4.74 -23.48
CA TYR A 378 -22.77 -4.10 -24.30
C TYR A 378 -22.88 -4.69 -25.72
N LEU A 379 -21.96 -5.57 -26.13
CA LEU A 379 -21.97 -6.18 -27.46
C LEU A 379 -23.28 -6.94 -27.78
N PRO A 380 -23.88 -7.74 -26.85
CA PRO A 380 -25.16 -8.39 -27.13
C PRO A 380 -26.29 -7.40 -27.44
N LEU A 381 -26.33 -6.27 -26.73
CA LEU A 381 -27.31 -5.21 -26.96
C LEU A 381 -27.04 -4.46 -28.27
N LEU A 382 -25.78 -4.27 -28.65
CA LEU A 382 -25.40 -3.65 -29.93
C LEU A 382 -25.72 -4.53 -31.13
N THR A 383 -25.64 -5.86 -31.00
CA THR A 383 -26.11 -6.77 -32.06
C THR A 383 -27.59 -6.55 -32.36
N GLN A 384 -28.41 -6.27 -31.34
CA GLN A 384 -29.84 -5.95 -31.50
C GLN A 384 -30.09 -4.52 -31.99
N ARG A 385 -29.25 -3.56 -31.58
CA ARG A 385 -29.38 -2.13 -31.87
C ARG A 385 -28.09 -1.54 -32.46
N PRO A 386 -27.71 -1.94 -33.68
CA PRO A 386 -26.42 -1.56 -34.27
C PRO A 386 -26.29 -0.05 -34.52
N GLY A 387 -27.40 0.66 -34.76
CA GLY A 387 -27.38 2.12 -34.96
C GLY A 387 -26.87 2.93 -33.75
N ALA A 388 -26.80 2.33 -32.56
CA ALA A 388 -26.23 2.98 -31.38
C ALA A 388 -24.69 2.93 -31.34
N PHE A 389 -24.03 2.16 -32.21
CA PHE A 389 -22.59 1.91 -32.17
C PHE A 389 -21.73 3.18 -32.13
N GLU A 390 -22.01 4.16 -33.00
CA GLU A 390 -21.23 5.41 -33.10
C GLU A 390 -21.36 6.29 -31.85
N HIS A 391 -22.48 6.18 -31.13
CA HIS A 391 -22.80 7.03 -29.98
C HIS A 391 -22.62 6.33 -28.64
N ALA A 392 -22.43 5.00 -28.63
CA ALA A 392 -22.25 4.21 -27.43
C ALA A 392 -20.96 4.61 -26.69
N LYS A 393 -21.11 5.22 -25.52
CA LYS A 393 -19.99 5.69 -24.69
C LYS A 393 -18.90 4.63 -24.44
N PRO A 394 -19.22 3.37 -24.06
CA PRO A 394 -18.19 2.34 -23.84
C PRO A 394 -17.37 2.06 -25.11
N LEU A 395 -18.02 2.07 -26.28
CA LEU A 395 -17.38 1.77 -27.56
C LEU A 395 -16.52 2.94 -28.04
N ARG A 396 -16.98 4.19 -27.84
CA ARG A 396 -16.16 5.37 -28.12
C ARG A 396 -14.90 5.43 -27.25
N GLN A 397 -15.01 5.05 -25.98
CA GLN A 397 -13.86 4.95 -25.08
C GLN A 397 -12.88 3.86 -25.53
N TRP A 398 -13.39 2.70 -25.95
CA TRP A 398 -12.56 1.60 -26.45
C TRP A 398 -11.90 1.91 -27.80
N ARG A 399 -12.63 2.56 -28.72
CA ARG A 399 -12.14 2.99 -30.04
C ARG A 399 -11.00 3.99 -29.96
N ALA A 400 -10.87 4.73 -28.86
CA ALA A 400 -9.74 5.64 -28.65
C ALA A 400 -8.41 4.90 -28.40
N THR A 401 -8.44 3.62 -28.00
CA THR A 401 -7.25 2.85 -27.61
C THR A 401 -7.00 1.62 -28.46
N TRP A 402 -7.94 1.22 -29.33
CA TRP A 402 -7.79 0.01 -30.13
C TRP A 402 -6.75 0.16 -31.27
N PRO A 403 -6.18 -0.94 -31.78
CA PRO A 403 -5.24 -0.89 -32.91
C PRO A 403 -5.85 -0.29 -34.18
N PRO A 404 -5.05 0.38 -35.05
CA PRO A 404 -5.53 0.96 -36.32
C PRO A 404 -6.23 -0.04 -37.25
N ALA A 405 -5.87 -1.33 -37.15
CA ALA A 405 -6.47 -2.42 -37.92
C ALA A 405 -8.01 -2.51 -37.76
N TYR A 406 -8.54 -2.17 -36.58
CA TYR A 406 -10.00 -2.20 -36.31
C TYR A 406 -10.75 -1.13 -37.11
N GLU A 407 -10.15 0.05 -37.23
CA GLU A 407 -10.74 1.17 -37.98
C GLU A 407 -10.71 0.91 -39.49
N GLN A 408 -9.61 0.33 -39.97
CA GLN A 408 -9.48 -0.10 -41.36
C GLN A 408 -10.50 -1.21 -41.69
N LEU A 409 -10.66 -2.18 -40.80
CA LEU A 409 -11.65 -3.24 -40.91
C LEU A 409 -13.08 -2.68 -40.98
N LEU A 410 -13.44 -1.77 -40.07
CA LEU A 410 -14.76 -1.14 -40.04
C LEU A 410 -15.07 -0.41 -41.35
N THR A 411 -14.14 0.42 -41.82
CA THR A 411 -14.27 1.17 -43.08
C THR A 411 -14.47 0.22 -44.27
N ARG A 412 -13.69 -0.86 -44.30
CA ARG A 412 -13.74 -1.86 -45.38
C ARG A 412 -15.04 -2.65 -45.38
N LEU A 413 -15.54 -3.07 -44.21
CA LEU A 413 -16.82 -3.76 -44.09
C LEU A 413 -18.00 -2.86 -44.48
N GLN A 414 -17.97 -1.58 -44.08
CA GLN A 414 -18.98 -0.60 -44.48
C GLN A 414 -18.99 -0.34 -45.99
N ALA A 415 -17.82 -0.33 -46.65
CA ALA A 415 -17.71 -0.22 -48.10
C ALA A 415 -18.19 -1.47 -48.85
N GLN A 416 -17.98 -2.67 -48.27
CA GLN A 416 -18.41 -3.95 -48.86
C GLN A 416 -19.91 -4.20 -48.77
N ALA A 417 -20.55 -3.70 -47.70
CA ALA A 417 -21.96 -3.97 -47.42
C ALA A 417 -22.69 -2.69 -46.94
N PRO A 418 -23.38 -1.96 -47.84
CA PRO A 418 -24.19 -0.79 -47.49
C PRO A 418 -25.40 -1.17 -46.61
N GLU A 419 -26.11 -0.16 -46.10
CA GLU A 419 -27.32 -0.34 -45.26
C GLU A 419 -27.08 -1.01 -43.88
N GLY A 420 -25.86 -0.89 -43.34
CA GLY A 420 -25.56 -1.29 -41.96
C GLY A 420 -25.29 -2.78 -41.75
N ALA A 421 -25.31 -3.59 -42.81
CA ALA A 421 -24.90 -5.00 -42.76
C ALA A 421 -23.41 -5.15 -42.38
N GLY A 422 -22.52 -4.31 -42.95
CA GLY A 422 -21.10 -4.30 -42.59
C GLY A 422 -20.84 -3.95 -41.13
N LEU A 423 -21.66 -3.08 -40.53
CA LEU A 423 -21.56 -2.74 -39.10
C LEU A 423 -21.97 -3.92 -38.20
N ARG A 424 -23.02 -4.67 -38.57
CA ARG A 424 -23.42 -5.88 -37.83
C ARG A 424 -22.33 -6.94 -37.85
N GLU A 425 -21.70 -7.12 -39.00
CA GLU A 425 -20.58 -8.04 -39.16
C GLU A 425 -19.36 -7.62 -38.33
N PHE A 426 -19.06 -6.32 -38.29
CA PHE A 426 -18.03 -5.78 -37.41
C PHE A 426 -18.33 -6.06 -35.93
N ILE A 427 -19.58 -5.85 -35.48
CA ILE A 427 -20.00 -6.17 -34.11
C ILE A 427 -19.83 -7.67 -33.82
N HIS A 428 -20.12 -8.57 -34.77
CA HIS A 428 -19.87 -10.00 -34.62
C HIS A 428 -18.38 -10.33 -34.48
N ILE A 429 -17.51 -9.62 -35.22
CA ILE A 429 -16.05 -9.77 -35.05
C ILE A 429 -15.62 -9.30 -33.65
N LEU A 430 -16.19 -8.21 -33.12
CA LEU A 430 -15.90 -7.76 -31.76
C LEU A 430 -16.30 -8.80 -30.70
N HIS A 431 -17.32 -9.63 -30.93
CA HIS A 431 -17.67 -10.72 -30.00
C HIS A 431 -16.56 -11.75 -29.83
N LEU A 432 -15.60 -11.86 -30.78
CA LEU A 432 -14.45 -12.78 -30.64
C LEU A 432 -13.59 -12.44 -29.41
N HIS A 433 -13.60 -11.20 -28.94
CA HIS A 433 -12.91 -10.79 -27.70
C HIS A 433 -13.48 -11.45 -26.44
N ARG A 434 -14.69 -12.04 -26.48
CA ARG A 434 -15.22 -12.83 -25.36
C ARG A 434 -14.52 -14.18 -25.21
N THR A 435 -13.90 -14.68 -26.27
CA THR A 435 -13.30 -16.02 -26.34
C THR A 435 -11.80 -16.02 -26.60
N ALA A 436 -11.24 -14.89 -27.04
CA ALA A 436 -9.83 -14.76 -27.40
C ALA A 436 -9.23 -13.45 -26.88
N PRO A 437 -7.93 -13.44 -26.53
CA PRO A 437 -7.24 -12.23 -26.09
C PRO A 437 -7.13 -11.20 -27.22
N ALA A 438 -7.10 -9.91 -26.85
CA ALA A 438 -7.15 -8.81 -27.80
C ALA A 438 -6.01 -8.82 -28.83
N ASP A 439 -4.81 -9.22 -28.42
CA ASP A 439 -3.63 -9.29 -29.29
C ASP A 439 -3.81 -10.31 -30.42
N LEU A 440 -4.38 -11.48 -30.11
CA LEU A 440 -4.66 -12.51 -31.11
C LEU A 440 -5.78 -12.10 -32.06
N VAL A 441 -6.82 -11.42 -31.55
CA VAL A 441 -7.90 -10.90 -32.40
C VAL A 441 -7.37 -9.81 -33.33
N ALA A 442 -6.53 -8.91 -32.85
CA ALA A 442 -5.87 -7.89 -33.67
C ALA A 442 -5.02 -8.53 -34.78
N ALA A 443 -4.17 -9.50 -34.42
CA ALA A 443 -3.35 -10.24 -35.40
C ALA A 443 -4.22 -11.00 -36.42
N ALA A 444 -5.34 -11.57 -36.00
CA ALA A 444 -6.28 -12.25 -36.89
C ALA A 444 -6.95 -11.28 -37.88
N ILE A 445 -7.29 -10.06 -37.44
CA ILE A 445 -7.84 -9.00 -38.30
C ILE A 445 -6.80 -8.54 -39.33
N GLU A 446 -5.54 -8.36 -38.91
CA GLU A 446 -4.44 -8.02 -39.81
C GLU A 446 -4.19 -9.13 -40.84
N ALA A 447 -4.13 -10.39 -40.41
CA ALA A 447 -3.98 -11.54 -41.29
C ALA A 447 -5.14 -11.64 -42.30
N ALA A 448 -6.38 -11.43 -41.85
CA ALA A 448 -7.56 -11.45 -42.71
C ALA A 448 -7.59 -10.29 -43.72
N SER A 449 -6.78 -9.25 -43.54
CA SER A 449 -6.72 -8.11 -44.45
C SER A 449 -6.18 -8.48 -45.84
N CYS A 450 -5.50 -9.63 -45.97
CA CYS A 450 -5.00 -10.13 -47.26
C CYS A 450 -6.13 -10.65 -48.19
N TYR A 451 -7.28 -11.03 -47.65
CA TYR A 451 -8.40 -11.52 -48.46
C TYR A 451 -9.07 -10.37 -49.22
N PRO A 452 -9.51 -10.56 -50.49
CA PRO A 452 -10.18 -9.51 -51.27
C PRO A 452 -11.50 -9.04 -50.64
N ARG A 453 -12.27 -9.98 -50.11
CA ARG A 453 -13.46 -9.73 -49.27
C ARG A 453 -13.15 -10.17 -47.85
N ILE A 454 -13.65 -9.41 -46.87
CA ILE A 454 -13.50 -9.76 -45.46
C ILE A 454 -14.88 -10.06 -44.91
N SER A 455 -14.97 -11.12 -44.13
CA SER A 455 -16.16 -11.46 -43.37
C SER A 455 -15.75 -11.93 -41.97
N TYR A 456 -16.74 -12.09 -41.10
CA TYR A 456 -16.54 -12.72 -39.79
C TYR A 456 -15.79 -14.06 -39.89
N ASP A 457 -16.16 -14.91 -40.86
CA ASP A 457 -15.56 -16.24 -41.02
C ASP A 457 -14.08 -16.19 -41.40
N HIS A 458 -13.66 -15.19 -42.19
CA HIS A 458 -12.24 -15.00 -42.52
C HIS A 458 -11.42 -14.66 -41.27
N VAL A 459 -11.91 -13.74 -40.44
CA VAL A 459 -11.25 -13.37 -39.18
C VAL A 459 -11.23 -14.55 -38.22
N LEU A 460 -12.33 -15.29 -38.11
CA LEU A 460 -12.42 -16.49 -37.27
C LEU A 460 -11.46 -17.59 -37.74
N LEU A 461 -11.30 -17.79 -39.05
CA LEU A 461 -10.34 -18.74 -39.61
C LEU A 461 -8.90 -18.36 -39.24
N CYS A 462 -8.51 -17.10 -39.47
CA CYS A 462 -7.18 -16.60 -39.10
C CYS A 462 -6.94 -16.74 -37.59
N LEU A 463 -7.94 -16.42 -36.77
CA LEU A 463 -7.84 -16.57 -35.31
C LEU A 463 -7.59 -18.03 -34.91
N ARG A 464 -8.33 -18.98 -35.51
CA ARG A 464 -8.14 -20.42 -35.26
C ARG A 464 -6.74 -20.89 -35.68
N GLN A 465 -6.24 -20.44 -36.83
CA GLN A 465 -4.89 -20.77 -37.29
C GLN A 465 -3.79 -20.21 -36.37
N LEU A 466 -4.00 -19.02 -35.78
CA LEU A 466 -3.06 -18.43 -34.81
C LEU A 466 -3.10 -19.18 -33.46
N GLN A 467 -4.27 -19.66 -33.04
CA GLN A 467 -4.42 -20.46 -31.82
C GLN A 467 -3.88 -21.88 -31.96
N GLN A 468 -3.97 -22.45 -33.15
CA GLN A 468 -3.47 -23.77 -33.50
C GLN A 468 -2.55 -23.65 -34.71
N PRO A 469 -1.26 -23.33 -34.51
CA PRO A 469 -0.33 -23.27 -35.62
C PRO A 469 -0.35 -24.61 -36.35
N PRO A 470 -0.41 -24.61 -37.70
CA PRO A 470 -0.47 -25.85 -38.45
C PRO A 470 0.72 -26.71 -38.06
N VAL A 471 0.43 -27.92 -37.57
CA VAL A 471 1.47 -28.94 -37.39
C VAL A 471 2.12 -29.10 -38.75
N PRO A 472 3.45 -28.96 -38.89
CA PRO A 472 4.11 -29.18 -40.15
C PRO A 472 3.85 -30.63 -40.55
N THR A 473 2.87 -30.84 -41.41
CA THR A 473 2.67 -32.13 -42.06
C THR A 473 3.88 -32.32 -42.94
N THR A 474 4.75 -33.25 -42.56
CA THR A 474 5.74 -33.78 -43.49
C THR A 474 4.93 -34.20 -44.72
N PRO A 475 5.22 -33.69 -45.92
CA PRO A 475 4.58 -34.20 -47.12
C PRO A 475 4.74 -35.71 -47.06
N ALA A 476 3.63 -36.45 -47.07
CA ALA A 476 3.74 -37.89 -47.19
C ALA A 476 4.54 -38.12 -48.47
N ALA A 477 5.78 -38.58 -48.32
CA ALA A 477 6.51 -39.10 -49.44
C ALA A 477 5.69 -40.31 -49.85
N LEU A 478 4.84 -40.12 -50.87
CA LEU A 478 4.24 -41.23 -51.57
C LEU A 478 5.45 -42.10 -51.92
N PRO A 479 5.59 -43.32 -51.34
CA PRO A 479 6.51 -44.26 -51.93
C PRO A 479 6.11 -44.34 -53.41
N ALA A 480 7.07 -44.56 -54.30
CA ALA A 480 6.77 -44.90 -55.69
C ALA A 480 5.99 -46.23 -55.70
N GLN A 481 4.73 -46.20 -55.26
CA GLN A 481 3.75 -47.24 -55.42
C GLN A 481 3.27 -47.07 -56.85
N THR A 482 3.90 -47.84 -57.72
CA THR A 482 3.52 -48.09 -59.11
C THR A 482 2.05 -48.50 -59.27
N ASP A 483 1.34 -48.77 -58.17
CA ASP A 483 -0.09 -49.09 -58.15
C ASP A 483 -0.99 -47.85 -58.21
N LEU A 484 -0.51 -46.67 -57.79
CA LEU A 484 -1.30 -45.42 -57.82
C LEU A 484 -1.12 -44.63 -59.12
N THR A 485 -0.16 -44.98 -59.98
CA THR A 485 0.02 -44.33 -61.30
C THR A 485 -1.15 -44.57 -62.26
N HIS A 486 -2.04 -45.53 -61.96
CA HIS A 486 -3.27 -45.77 -62.72
C HIS A 486 -4.50 -45.02 -62.18
N VAL A 487 -4.41 -44.44 -60.97
CA VAL A 487 -5.52 -43.69 -60.37
C VAL A 487 -5.58 -42.30 -61.01
N GLY A 488 -6.56 -42.09 -61.90
CA GLY A 488 -6.75 -40.88 -62.69
C GLY A 488 -6.45 -41.03 -64.19
N ALA A 489 -5.89 -42.18 -64.62
CA ALA A 489 -5.63 -42.47 -66.03
C ALA A 489 -6.79 -43.21 -66.73
N THR A 490 -7.80 -43.64 -65.99
CA THR A 490 -9.03 -44.21 -66.58
C THR A 490 -9.94 -43.04 -66.98
N PRO A 491 -10.24 -42.84 -68.28
CA PRO A 491 -11.23 -41.83 -68.67
C PRO A 491 -12.56 -42.16 -67.98
N PRO A 492 -13.23 -41.18 -67.35
CA PRO A 492 -14.51 -41.43 -66.72
C PRO A 492 -15.49 -41.96 -67.75
N ASP A 493 -16.11 -43.12 -67.46
CA ASP A 493 -17.15 -43.70 -68.31
C ASP A 493 -18.40 -42.83 -68.25
N VAL A 494 -18.48 -41.88 -69.18
CA VAL A 494 -19.63 -40.98 -69.33
C VAL A 494 -20.91 -41.71 -69.73
N GLN A 495 -20.85 -42.95 -70.24
CA GLN A 495 -22.06 -43.77 -70.48
C GLN A 495 -22.71 -44.26 -69.18
N ALA A 496 -22.01 -44.17 -68.04
CA ALA A 496 -22.62 -44.44 -66.73
C ALA A 496 -23.71 -43.40 -66.38
N TYR A 497 -23.62 -42.18 -66.92
CA TYR A 497 -24.66 -41.15 -66.76
C TYR A 497 -25.90 -41.44 -67.61
N ASP A 498 -25.75 -42.12 -68.76
CA ASP A 498 -26.89 -42.49 -69.60
C ASP A 498 -27.80 -43.53 -68.91
N ARG A 499 -27.25 -44.35 -68.01
CA ARG A 499 -28.04 -45.26 -67.16
C ARG A 499 -28.86 -44.55 -66.08
N LEU A 500 -28.51 -43.30 -65.74
CA LEU A 500 -29.26 -42.46 -64.81
C LEU A 500 -30.34 -41.62 -65.51
N LEU A 501 -30.30 -41.53 -66.84
CA LEU A 501 -31.25 -40.77 -67.67
C LEU A 501 -32.20 -41.67 -68.49
N GLY A 502 -32.02 -42.99 -68.47
CA GLY A 502 -32.89 -43.97 -69.11
C GLY A 502 -33.92 -44.56 -68.14
N GLY A 503 -35.06 -43.88 -67.99
CA GLY A 503 -36.34 -44.42 -67.53
C GLY A 503 -37.38 -44.15 -68.59
#